data_AF-Q882L3-F1
#
_entry.id   AF-Q882L3-F1
#
_cell.length_a   1.000
_cell.length_b   1.000
_cell.length_c   1.000
_cell.angle_alpha   90.00
_cell.angle_beta   90.00
_cell.angle_gamma   90.00
#
_symmetry.space_group_name_H-M   'P 1'
#
loop_
_entity.id
_entity.type
_entity.pdbx_description
1 polymer ?
#
loop_
_entity_poly.entity_id
_entity_poly.type
_entity_poly.pdbx_seq_one_letter_code
_entity_poly.pdbx_strand_id
1 'polypeptide(L)'
;MNHSGARSRNRTAKGPLLAVMVIRCQSGSEKSTGIPISSGAAMKYDDASWHYNGNFPSDLPSAAGATHIGMFLAWMLLNKLASEELLEDAESEVAALTKRELTGSAFVISMLDEKLTDQEFNDIGNAFALAYYEGLNNDSRYIDDYLLAFSVTQDEVYSVPDTWANFDKLSPLMDARFAEWQAMGKPEYIV
;
A
#
# COMPACT_ATOMS: atom_id res chain seq x y z
N MET A 1 16.57 -7.30 -59.04
CA MET A 1 16.99 -8.35 -58.11
C MET A 1 17.55 -7.70 -56.87
N ASN A 2 17.10 -8.22 -55.72
CA ASN A 2 17.59 -8.03 -54.35
C ASN A 2 16.89 -6.96 -53.50
N HIS A 3 16.10 -7.53 -52.59
CA HIS A 3 15.33 -7.00 -51.48
C HIS A 3 16.19 -6.50 -50.30
N SER A 4 15.46 -5.88 -49.37
CA SER A 4 15.66 -5.87 -47.91
C SER A 4 16.43 -4.66 -47.37
N GLY A 5 15.98 -4.02 -46.29
CA GLY A 5 14.85 -4.32 -45.40
C GLY A 5 14.83 -3.30 -44.28
N ALA A 6 13.64 -2.85 -43.91
CA ALA A 6 13.39 -1.93 -42.82
C ALA A 6 13.82 -2.55 -41.47
N ARG A 7 14.63 -1.82 -40.70
CA ARG A 7 15.00 -2.22 -39.33
C ARG A 7 13.90 -1.75 -38.38
N SER A 8 12.93 -2.63 -38.17
CA SER A 8 11.97 -2.57 -37.06
C SER A 8 12.72 -2.46 -35.74
N ARG A 9 12.45 -1.40 -34.96
CA ARG A 9 12.96 -1.27 -33.60
C ARG A 9 12.14 -2.21 -32.73
N ASN A 10 12.82 -3.27 -32.28
CA ASN A 10 12.30 -4.27 -31.37
C ASN A 10 11.80 -3.59 -30.10
N ARG A 11 10.49 -3.71 -29.82
CA ARG A 11 9.94 -3.47 -28.48
C ARG A 11 10.55 -4.53 -27.59
N THR A 12 11.39 -4.11 -26.64
CA THR A 12 11.82 -4.98 -25.55
C THR A 12 10.56 -5.39 -24.79
N ALA A 13 10.25 -6.68 -24.88
CA ALA A 13 9.23 -7.32 -24.08
C ALA A 13 9.49 -7.00 -22.61
N LYS A 14 8.52 -6.39 -21.94
CA LYS A 14 8.47 -6.37 -20.48
C LYS A 14 8.39 -7.84 -20.04
N GLY A 15 9.43 -8.30 -19.34
CA GLY A 15 9.42 -9.60 -18.66
C GLY A 15 8.28 -9.65 -17.65
N PRO A 16 7.89 -10.85 -17.19
CA PRO A 16 6.76 -11.00 -16.29
C PRO A 16 7.02 -10.19 -15.01
N LEU A 17 6.03 -9.37 -14.64
CA LEU A 17 6.01 -8.64 -13.38
C LEU A 17 6.10 -9.65 -12.24
N LEU A 18 7.24 -9.69 -11.56
CA LEU A 18 7.34 -10.30 -10.24
C LEU A 18 6.79 -9.26 -9.27
N ALA A 19 5.46 -9.20 -9.19
CA ALA A 19 4.77 -8.60 -8.05
C ALA A 19 5.42 -9.15 -6.78
N VAL A 20 5.52 -8.32 -5.73
CA VAL A 20 5.85 -8.76 -4.38
C VAL A 20 4.89 -9.91 -4.04
N MET A 21 5.38 -11.14 -4.27
CA MET A 21 4.55 -12.33 -4.25
C MET A 21 4.46 -12.76 -2.80
N VAL A 22 3.46 -12.26 -2.09
CA VAL A 22 2.82 -13.08 -1.07
C VAL A 22 2.13 -14.22 -1.82
N ILE A 23 2.78 -15.37 -1.84
CA ILE A 23 2.22 -16.63 -2.30
C ILE A 23 0.96 -16.89 -1.45
N ARG A 24 -0.23 -16.62 -1.99
CA ARG A 24 -1.47 -17.23 -1.49
C ARG A 24 -1.42 -18.72 -1.85
N CYS A 25 -0.95 -19.54 -0.91
CA CYS A 25 -1.18 -20.97 -0.94
C CYS A 25 -2.65 -21.23 -0.57
N GLN A 26 -3.54 -21.29 -1.55
CA GLN A 26 -4.85 -21.92 -1.35
C GLN A 26 -4.69 -23.42 -1.65
N SER A 27 -4.47 -24.22 -0.60
CA SER A 27 -4.66 -25.67 -0.65
C SER A 27 -5.93 -26.03 0.12
N GLY A 28 -6.94 -26.55 -0.55
CA GLY A 28 -8.11 -27.12 0.11
C GLY A 28 -9.36 -27.21 -0.75
N SER A 29 -9.42 -28.20 -1.64
CA SER A 29 -10.66 -28.66 -2.26
C SER A 29 -11.47 -29.46 -1.23
N GLU A 30 -12.56 -28.92 -0.71
CA GLU A 30 -13.65 -29.73 -0.15
C GLU A 30 -15.01 -29.17 -0.61
N LYS A 31 -15.76 -30.00 -1.32
CA LYS A 31 -17.15 -29.72 -1.71
C LYS A 31 -18.01 -29.83 -0.45
N SER A 32 -18.54 -28.71 0.04
CA SER A 32 -19.60 -28.71 1.05
C SER A 32 -20.82 -28.00 0.49
N THR A 33 -21.89 -28.76 0.27
CA THR A 33 -23.22 -28.24 -0.05
C THR A 33 -23.82 -27.63 1.22
N GLY A 34 -23.58 -26.34 1.41
CA GLY A 34 -24.18 -25.54 2.46
C GLY A 34 -24.02 -24.06 2.09
N ILE A 35 -25.08 -23.27 2.24
CA ILE A 35 -25.03 -21.82 2.05
C ILE A 35 -24.01 -21.28 3.06
N PRO A 36 -22.90 -20.64 2.64
CA PRO A 36 -21.97 -20.08 3.60
C PRO A 36 -22.57 -18.80 4.17
N ILE A 37 -22.89 -18.83 5.46
CA ILE A 37 -22.94 -17.62 6.29
C ILE A 37 -21.53 -17.01 6.29
N SER A 38 -21.41 -15.79 5.77
CA SER A 38 -20.13 -15.08 5.66
C SER A 38 -19.55 -14.85 7.06
N SER A 39 -18.38 -15.43 7.32
CA SER A 39 -17.56 -15.09 8.48
C SER A 39 -16.91 -13.74 8.19
N GLY A 40 -17.23 -12.72 9.00
CA GLY A 40 -16.68 -11.37 8.91
C GLY A 40 -15.19 -11.33 9.28
N ALA A 41 -14.33 -11.48 8.28
CA ALA A 41 -12.91 -11.17 8.39
C ALA A 41 -12.64 -9.87 7.64
N ALA A 42 -12.01 -8.91 8.33
CA ALA A 42 -11.55 -7.65 7.75
C ALA A 42 -10.65 -7.90 6.53
N MET A 43 -10.83 -7.10 5.49
CA MET A 43 -9.97 -7.13 4.30
C MET A 43 -8.63 -6.51 4.65
N LYS A 44 -7.52 -7.21 4.40
CA LYS A 44 -6.17 -6.70 4.66
C LYS A 44 -5.57 -6.08 3.40
N TYR A 45 -5.19 -4.82 3.49
CA TYR A 45 -4.36 -4.13 2.49
C TYR A 45 -2.88 -4.46 2.68
N ASP A 46 -2.40 -4.52 3.92
CA ASP A 46 -1.01 -4.84 4.23
C ASP A 46 -0.88 -5.51 5.61
N ASP A 47 0.20 -6.25 5.80
CA ASP A 47 0.58 -6.90 7.04
C ASP A 47 2.10 -6.98 7.05
N ALA A 48 2.76 -6.32 8.00
CA ALA A 48 4.21 -6.24 8.01
C ALA A 48 4.89 -7.62 8.09
N SER A 49 4.20 -8.64 8.62
CA SER A 49 4.69 -10.01 8.64
C SER A 49 4.88 -10.64 7.26
N TRP A 50 4.21 -10.12 6.23
CA TRP A 50 4.43 -10.50 4.84
C TRP A 50 5.83 -10.12 4.35
N HIS A 51 6.45 -9.13 4.99
CA HIS A 51 7.71 -8.54 4.56
C HIS A 51 8.91 -9.16 5.26
N TYR A 52 8.74 -9.79 6.43
CA TYR A 52 9.86 -10.29 7.24
C TYR A 52 10.56 -11.53 6.69
N ASN A 53 9.91 -12.26 5.78
CA ASN A 53 10.44 -13.48 5.21
C ASN A 53 10.95 -13.24 3.78
N GLY A 54 12.04 -13.92 3.37
CA GLY A 54 12.59 -13.83 2.02
C GLY A 54 13.71 -12.80 1.90
N ASN A 55 13.52 -11.78 1.05
CA ASN A 55 14.55 -10.77 0.70
C ASN A 55 14.57 -9.56 1.64
N PHE A 56 13.99 -9.65 2.84
CA PHE A 56 14.09 -8.55 3.81
C PHE A 56 15.56 -8.27 4.13
N PRO A 57 16.04 -7.02 4.02
CA PRO A 57 17.43 -6.71 4.26
C PRO A 57 17.83 -7.05 5.71
N SER A 58 18.81 -7.93 5.87
CA SER A 58 19.25 -8.42 7.19
C SER A 58 19.88 -7.35 8.07
N ASP A 59 20.26 -6.22 7.49
CA ASP A 59 20.85 -5.05 8.15
C ASP A 59 19.81 -4.01 8.60
N LEU A 60 18.53 -4.19 8.25
CA LEU A 60 17.45 -3.31 8.67
C LEU A 60 16.66 -3.87 9.87
N PRO A 61 16.16 -3.02 10.78
CA PRO A 61 15.23 -3.45 11.81
C PRO A 61 13.88 -3.86 11.20
N SER A 62 13.15 -4.78 11.84
CA SER A 62 11.81 -5.21 11.38
C SER A 62 10.85 -4.04 11.18
N ALA A 63 10.94 -3.01 12.03
CA ALA A 63 10.15 -1.78 11.92
C ALA A 63 10.25 -1.08 10.54
N ALA A 64 11.32 -1.32 9.77
CA ALA A 64 11.45 -0.79 8.40
C ALA A 64 10.36 -1.34 7.46
N GLY A 65 9.84 -2.55 7.73
CA GLY A 65 8.72 -3.14 6.98
C GLY A 65 7.39 -2.41 7.18
N ALA A 66 7.25 -1.60 8.23
CA ALA A 66 6.05 -0.80 8.49
C ALA A 66 6.14 0.62 7.91
N THR A 67 7.27 1.01 7.31
CA THR A 67 7.49 2.42 6.90
C THR A 67 6.56 2.85 5.76
N HIS A 68 6.47 2.07 4.68
CA HIS A 68 5.57 2.40 3.57
C HIS A 68 4.10 2.29 3.99
N ILE A 69 3.74 1.32 4.84
CA ILE A 69 2.39 1.18 5.41
C ILE A 69 2.03 2.44 6.21
N GLY A 70 2.93 2.84 7.10
CA GLY A 70 2.77 3.97 7.99
C GLY A 70 2.66 5.32 7.27
N MET A 71 3.47 5.56 6.24
CA MET A 71 3.38 6.80 5.46
C MET A 71 2.02 6.94 4.77
N PHE A 72 1.47 5.84 4.26
CA PHE A 72 0.11 5.82 3.70
C PHE A 72 -0.94 6.09 4.77
N LEU A 73 -0.91 5.36 5.89
CA LEU A 73 -1.83 5.57 7.01
C LEU A 73 -1.82 7.04 7.50
N ALA A 74 -0.64 7.61 7.71
CA ALA A 74 -0.51 8.99 8.16
C ALA A 74 -1.20 9.97 7.20
N TRP A 75 -1.07 9.75 5.89
CA TRP A 75 -1.75 10.58 4.89
C TRP A 75 -3.26 10.42 4.96
N MET A 76 -3.77 9.19 5.12
CA MET A 76 -5.20 8.92 5.27
C MET A 76 -5.80 9.61 6.51
N LEU A 77 -5.12 9.53 7.64
CA LEU A 77 -5.54 10.19 8.89
C LEU A 77 -5.57 11.72 8.75
N LEU A 78 -4.51 12.31 8.19
CA LEU A 78 -4.41 13.77 7.98
C LEU A 78 -5.46 14.29 6.98
N ASN A 79 -5.95 13.42 6.09
CA ASN A 79 -6.99 13.75 5.10
C ASN A 79 -8.40 13.35 5.52
N LYS A 80 -8.62 13.01 6.81
CA LYS A 80 -9.93 12.67 7.38
C LYS A 80 -10.58 11.44 6.72
N LEU A 81 -9.75 10.46 6.35
CA LEU A 81 -10.18 9.21 5.74
C LEU A 81 -10.22 8.03 6.74
N ALA A 82 -9.94 8.30 8.01
CA ALA A 82 -10.06 7.34 9.11
C ALA A 82 -11.51 6.88 9.34
N SER A 83 -11.68 5.67 9.87
CA SER A 83 -12.94 5.22 10.46
C SER A 83 -13.21 5.96 11.77
N GLU A 84 -14.48 6.01 12.20
CA GLU A 84 -14.85 6.58 13.50
C GLU A 84 -14.26 5.75 14.65
N GLU A 85 -14.27 4.42 14.53
CA GLU A 85 -13.70 3.48 15.51
C GLU A 85 -12.21 3.75 15.76
N LEU A 86 -11.41 3.92 14.71
CA LEU A 86 -9.99 4.23 14.87
C LEU A 86 -9.78 5.60 15.56
N LEU A 87 -10.61 6.59 15.25
CA LEU A 87 -10.51 7.92 15.87
C LEU A 87 -10.87 7.88 17.36
N GLU A 88 -11.78 7.00 17.77
CA GLU A 88 -12.16 6.79 19.18
C GLU A 88 -11.09 6.00 19.93
N ASP A 89 -10.61 4.90 19.36
CA ASP A 89 -9.68 3.98 20.02
C ASP A 89 -8.25 4.53 20.11
N ALA A 90 -7.86 5.42 19.18
CA ALA A 90 -6.50 5.97 19.06
C ALA A 90 -6.46 7.50 19.13
N GLU A 91 -7.40 8.15 19.86
CA GLU A 91 -7.52 9.62 19.92
C GLU A 91 -6.17 10.31 20.22
N SER A 92 -5.41 9.78 21.18
CA SER A 92 -4.15 10.38 21.64
C SER A 92 -3.03 10.25 20.61
N GLU A 93 -2.97 9.12 19.93
CA GLU A 93 -2.02 8.78 18.88
C GLU A 93 -2.31 9.55 17.60
N VAL A 94 -3.59 9.71 17.26
CA VAL A 94 -4.05 10.57 16.15
C VAL A 94 -3.66 12.03 16.42
N ALA A 95 -3.84 12.51 17.66
CA ALA A 95 -3.42 13.85 18.04
C ALA A 95 -1.90 14.02 17.97
N ALA A 96 -1.11 13.03 18.42
CA ALA A 96 0.35 13.04 18.32
C ALA A 96 0.82 12.99 16.86
N LEU A 97 0.20 12.16 16.01
CA LEU A 97 0.50 12.09 14.58
C LEU A 97 0.16 13.39 13.87
N THR A 98 -0.97 14.02 14.20
CA THR A 98 -1.38 15.32 13.66
C THR A 98 -0.37 16.41 14.00
N LYS A 99 0.22 16.38 15.20
CA LYS A 99 1.29 17.28 15.64
C LYS A 99 2.68 16.90 15.12
N ARG A 100 2.78 15.79 14.38
CA ARG A 100 4.04 15.21 13.90
C ARG A 100 4.97 14.73 15.02
N GLU A 101 4.42 14.39 16.17
CA GLU A 101 5.12 13.81 17.33
C GLU A 101 5.19 12.28 17.26
N LEU A 102 4.30 11.65 16.50
CA LEU A 102 4.25 10.21 16.22
C LEU A 102 4.27 9.99 14.70
N THR A 103 5.18 9.17 14.19
CA THR A 103 5.18 8.82 12.75
C THR A 103 4.10 7.80 12.44
N GLY A 104 3.72 7.71 11.16
CA GLY A 104 2.77 6.68 10.73
C GLY A 104 3.27 5.26 10.95
N SER A 105 4.57 4.99 10.76
CA SER A 105 5.12 3.65 11.01
C SER A 105 5.03 3.30 12.50
N ALA A 106 5.34 4.25 13.38
CA ALA A 106 5.20 4.06 14.82
C ALA A 106 3.73 3.81 15.21
N PHE A 107 2.79 4.55 14.60
CA PHE A 107 1.35 4.33 14.79
C PHE A 107 0.94 2.91 14.40
N VAL A 108 1.31 2.45 13.21
CA VAL A 108 0.99 1.08 12.72
C VAL A 108 1.53 0.01 13.68
N ILE A 109 2.75 0.18 14.16
CA ILE A 109 3.38 -0.75 15.10
C ILE A 109 2.70 -0.74 16.46
N SER A 110 2.35 0.44 17.00
CA SER A 110 1.83 0.56 18.36
C SER A 110 0.33 0.30 18.47
N MET A 111 -0.45 0.62 17.45
CA MET A 111 -1.92 0.60 17.50
C MET A 111 -2.55 -0.50 16.66
N LEU A 112 -1.91 -0.93 15.58
CA LEU A 112 -2.57 -1.73 14.53
C LEU A 112 -1.98 -3.14 14.36
N ASP A 113 -1.23 -3.64 15.34
CA ASP A 113 -0.52 -4.93 15.24
C ASP A 113 0.26 -5.09 13.93
N GLU A 114 0.85 -4.00 13.45
CA GLU A 114 1.61 -3.92 12.20
C GLU A 114 0.79 -4.23 10.92
N LYS A 115 -0.53 -4.06 10.97
CA LYS A 115 -1.46 -4.35 9.85
C LYS A 115 -2.17 -3.10 9.39
N LEU A 116 -2.55 -3.14 8.11
CA LEU A 116 -3.46 -2.17 7.52
C LEU A 116 -4.64 -2.93 6.91
N THR A 117 -5.84 -2.63 7.39
CA THR A 117 -7.09 -3.30 7.05
C THR A 117 -8.16 -2.29 6.65
N ASP A 118 -9.29 -2.80 6.18
CA ASP A 118 -10.46 -1.98 5.87
C ASP A 118 -11.16 -1.39 7.11
N GLN A 119 -10.79 -1.81 8.32
CA GLN A 119 -11.36 -1.26 9.56
C GLN A 119 -10.78 0.12 9.91
N GLU A 120 -9.57 0.45 9.44
CA GLU A 120 -8.91 1.72 9.75
C GLU A 120 -9.52 2.92 9.02
N PHE A 121 -10.35 2.70 8.00
CA PHE A 121 -10.81 3.73 7.09
C PHE A 121 -12.33 3.83 6.99
N ASN A 122 -12.84 5.02 6.70
CA ASN A 122 -14.22 5.20 6.31
C ASN A 122 -14.46 4.76 4.86
N ASP A 123 -15.71 4.80 4.38
CA ASP A 123 -16.08 4.36 3.02
C ASP A 123 -15.25 4.99 1.91
N ILE A 124 -14.95 6.30 2.01
CA ILE A 124 -14.13 7.00 1.00
C ILE A 124 -12.67 6.58 1.11
N GLY A 125 -12.17 6.44 2.33
CA GLY A 125 -10.82 5.96 2.59
C GLY A 125 -10.61 4.55 2.06
N ASN A 126 -11.53 3.63 2.32
CA ASN A 126 -11.49 2.27 1.78
C ASN A 126 -11.56 2.23 0.26
N ALA A 127 -12.45 3.01 -0.36
CA ALA A 127 -12.51 3.10 -1.81
C ALA A 127 -11.19 3.60 -2.42
N PHE A 128 -10.52 4.57 -1.77
CA PHE A 128 -9.23 5.06 -2.25
C PHE A 128 -8.08 4.09 -1.97
N ALA A 129 -8.05 3.45 -0.81
CA ALA A 129 -7.07 2.42 -0.48
C ALA A 129 -7.13 1.25 -1.47
N LEU A 130 -8.33 0.78 -1.83
CA LEU A 130 -8.51 -0.20 -2.89
C LEU A 130 -7.97 0.29 -4.24
N ALA A 131 -8.29 1.53 -4.61
CA ALA A 131 -7.96 2.06 -5.93
C ALA A 131 -6.48 2.39 -6.12
N TYR A 132 -5.79 2.80 -5.05
CA TYR A 132 -4.45 3.37 -5.10
C TYR A 132 -3.40 2.53 -4.36
N TYR A 133 -3.73 1.98 -3.19
CA TYR A 133 -2.83 1.16 -2.38
C TYR A 133 -2.81 -0.30 -2.85
N GLU A 134 -3.96 -0.97 -2.88
CA GLU A 134 -4.07 -2.36 -3.33
C GLU A 134 -3.86 -2.46 -4.85
N GLY A 135 -4.61 -1.65 -5.61
CA GLY A 135 -4.57 -1.65 -7.07
C GLY A 135 -5.18 -2.91 -7.71
N LEU A 136 -5.28 -2.90 -9.03
CA LEU A 136 -5.82 -4.04 -9.78
C LEU A 136 -4.75 -5.12 -9.96
N ASN A 137 -4.99 -6.35 -9.50
CA ASN A 137 -4.03 -7.46 -9.58
C ASN A 137 -2.69 -7.15 -8.89
N ASN A 138 -2.72 -6.46 -7.74
CA ASN A 138 -1.54 -6.01 -6.99
C ASN A 138 -0.66 -5.00 -7.76
N ASP A 139 -1.24 -4.30 -8.73
CA ASP A 139 -0.59 -3.21 -9.48
C ASP A 139 -0.74 -1.89 -8.71
N SER A 140 -0.02 -1.78 -7.60
CA SER A 140 -0.12 -0.66 -6.66
C SER A 140 0.51 0.61 -7.21
N ARG A 141 -0.32 1.60 -7.52
CA ARG A 141 0.15 2.96 -7.89
C ARG A 141 0.80 3.68 -6.71
N TYR A 142 0.41 3.33 -5.46
CA TYR A 142 1.09 3.82 -4.27
C TYR A 142 2.56 3.40 -4.22
N ILE A 143 2.86 2.13 -4.48
CA ILE A 143 4.24 1.65 -4.52
C ILE A 143 5.01 2.33 -5.66
N ASP A 144 4.42 2.49 -6.85
CA ASP A 144 5.09 3.21 -7.95
C ASP A 144 5.49 4.65 -7.55
N ASP A 145 4.57 5.39 -6.93
CA ASP A 145 4.81 6.77 -6.51
C ASP A 145 5.81 6.82 -5.33
N TYR A 146 5.80 5.81 -4.45
CA TYR A 146 6.79 5.63 -3.37
C TYR A 146 8.20 5.41 -3.93
N LEU A 147 8.37 4.46 -4.85
CA LEU A 147 9.66 4.20 -5.51
C LEU A 147 10.17 5.45 -6.24
N LEU A 148 9.28 6.16 -6.93
CA LEU A 148 9.61 7.40 -7.63
C LEU A 148 10.06 8.51 -6.67
N ALA A 149 9.32 8.74 -5.59
CA ALA A 149 9.59 9.80 -4.62
C ALA A 149 10.97 9.66 -3.97
N PHE A 150 11.41 8.42 -3.74
CA PHE A 150 12.67 8.14 -3.06
C PHE A 150 13.79 7.69 -4.01
N SER A 151 13.51 7.54 -5.31
CA SER A 151 14.47 7.05 -6.31
C SER A 151 15.08 5.70 -5.90
N VAL A 152 14.24 4.83 -5.33
CA VAL A 152 14.61 3.48 -4.88
C VAL A 152 14.01 2.43 -5.82
N THR A 153 14.62 1.26 -5.86
CA THR A 153 14.08 0.10 -6.57
C THR A 153 13.14 -0.72 -5.68
N GLN A 154 12.44 -1.69 -6.25
CA GLN A 154 11.56 -2.59 -5.51
C GLN A 154 12.29 -3.34 -4.38
N ASP A 155 13.57 -3.68 -4.58
CA ASP A 155 14.40 -4.37 -3.58
C ASP A 155 14.85 -3.44 -2.45
N GLU A 156 14.65 -2.13 -2.60
CA GLU A 156 15.09 -1.08 -1.67
C GLU A 156 13.92 -0.40 -0.95
N VAL A 157 12.68 -0.89 -1.10
CA VAL A 157 11.45 -0.30 -0.50
C VAL A 157 11.62 -0.03 1.00
N TYR A 158 12.25 -0.94 1.73
CA TYR A 158 12.45 -0.84 3.18
C TYR A 158 13.63 0.07 3.59
N SER A 159 14.45 0.53 2.64
CA SER A 159 15.62 1.36 2.92
C SER A 159 15.27 2.82 3.26
N VAL A 160 14.04 3.24 2.95
CA VAL A 160 13.58 4.61 3.17
C VAL A 160 13.39 4.86 4.67
N PRO A 161 14.03 5.88 5.26
CA PRO A 161 13.85 6.19 6.66
C PRO A 161 12.44 6.71 7.00
N ASP A 162 11.86 6.21 8.09
CA ASP A 162 10.60 6.71 8.66
C ASP A 162 10.79 8.10 9.29
N THR A 163 10.54 9.13 8.47
CA THR A 163 10.69 10.53 8.89
C THR A 163 9.61 11.39 8.24
N TRP A 164 9.18 12.45 8.94
CA TRP A 164 8.27 13.44 8.37
C TRP A 164 8.82 14.13 7.12
N ALA A 165 10.14 14.29 7.01
CA ALA A 165 10.77 14.84 5.80
C ALA A 165 10.59 13.92 4.58
N ASN A 166 10.54 12.60 4.76
CA ASN A 166 10.22 11.67 3.68
C ASN A 166 8.72 11.59 3.42
N PHE A 167 7.89 11.63 4.46
CA PHE A 167 6.45 11.79 4.30
C PHE A 167 6.11 13.03 3.44
N ASP A 168 6.74 14.17 3.70
CA ASP A 168 6.54 15.43 2.98
C ASP A 168 6.97 15.37 1.50
N LYS A 169 7.81 14.40 1.10
CA LYS A 169 8.14 14.15 -0.31
C LYS A 169 7.07 13.33 -1.02
N LEU A 170 6.44 12.39 -0.30
CA LEU A 170 5.46 11.47 -0.85
C LEU A 170 4.05 12.05 -0.85
N SER A 171 3.68 12.82 0.19
CA SER A 171 2.34 13.35 0.37
C SER A 171 1.80 14.15 -0.83
N PRO A 172 2.59 14.97 -1.57
CA PRO A 172 2.07 15.68 -2.73
C PRO A 172 1.66 14.76 -3.89
N LEU A 173 2.29 13.57 -4.01
CA LEU A 173 1.89 12.57 -5.01
C LEU A 173 0.55 11.94 -4.62
N MET A 174 0.38 11.61 -3.34
CA MET A 174 -0.89 11.09 -2.81
C MET A 174 -2.03 12.11 -2.95
N ASP A 175 -1.76 13.39 -2.67
CA ASP A 175 -2.71 14.50 -2.89
C ASP A 175 -3.16 14.56 -4.35
N ALA A 176 -2.21 14.51 -5.29
CA ALA A 176 -2.50 14.54 -6.71
C ALA A 176 -3.34 13.33 -7.16
N ARG A 177 -2.99 12.13 -6.69
CA ARG A 177 -3.72 10.89 -7.00
C ARG A 177 -5.13 10.90 -6.45
N PHE A 178 -5.31 11.37 -5.23
CA PHE A 178 -6.63 11.47 -4.62
C PHE A 178 -7.52 12.46 -5.36
N ALA A 179 -6.99 13.64 -5.70
CA ALA A 179 -7.71 14.65 -6.46
C ALA A 179 -8.10 14.16 -7.87
N GLU A 180 -7.16 13.52 -8.58
CA GLU A 180 -7.42 12.93 -9.90
C GLU A 180 -8.48 11.83 -9.82
N TRP A 181 -8.34 10.91 -8.87
CA TRP A 181 -9.31 9.84 -8.62
C TRP A 181 -10.72 10.38 -8.34
N GLN A 182 -10.84 11.42 -7.52
CA GLN A 182 -12.11 12.09 -7.29
C GLN A 182 -12.67 12.72 -8.57
N ALA A 183 -11.84 13.40 -9.36
CA ALA A 183 -12.23 14.03 -10.62
C ALA A 183 -12.68 13.01 -11.69
N MET A 184 -12.14 11.79 -11.66
CA MET A 184 -12.55 10.67 -12.52
C MET A 184 -13.85 9.99 -12.07
N GLY A 185 -14.48 10.46 -11.00
CA GLY A 185 -15.71 9.86 -10.47
C GLY A 185 -15.44 8.63 -9.60
N LYS A 186 -14.26 8.56 -8.96
CA LYS A 186 -13.86 7.51 -8.02
C LYS A 186 -13.91 6.10 -8.65
N PRO A 187 -13.16 5.85 -9.74
CA PRO A 187 -13.09 4.51 -10.32
C PRO A 187 -12.57 3.51 -9.27
N GLU A 188 -12.96 2.25 -9.41
CA GLU A 188 -12.55 1.19 -8.49
C GLU A 188 -11.03 1.02 -8.43
N TYR A 189 -10.32 1.30 -9.52
CA TYR A 189 -8.86 1.23 -9.62
C TYR A 189 -8.29 2.44 -10.38
N ILE A 190 -7.11 2.89 -9.97
CA ILE A 190 -6.27 3.80 -10.75
C ILE A 190 -5.35 2.94 -11.63
N VAL A 191 -5.53 3.00 -12.96
CA VAL A 191 -4.77 2.20 -13.93
C VAL A 191 -3.67 2.98 -14.63
#